data_AF-A0A554S2E5-F1
#
_entry.id   AF-A0A554S2E5-F1
#
_cell.length_a   1.000
_cell.length_b   1.000
_cell.length_c   1.000
_cell.angle_alpha   90.00
_cell.angle_beta   90.00
_cell.angle_gamma   90.00
#
_symmetry.space_group_name_H-M   'P 1'
#
loop_
_entity.id
_entity.type
_entity.pdbx_description
1 polymer ?
#
loop_
_entity_poly.entity_id
_entity_poly.type
_entity_poly.pdbx_seq_one_letter_code
_entity_poly.pdbx_strand_id
1 'polypeptide(L)'
;MSDTGIGIDLSQQVDIFGQFQQVQAASGSAGLGLFIAQRIVSAMGGSLNVASVIGQGTTFSFTLFMPIVNASDSAWSAATPQEVEAGVTLPRHLLPRNAMLDNQALEELASLALDGRLTDVECWIERHSDEVENAPFVALLSDLLERLDFPGIHALCVAQQEYSSPLRDIRDQGPRQ
;
A
#
# COMPACT_ATOMS: atom_id res chain seq x y z
N MET A 1 -12.72 -18.44 6.13
CA MET A 1 -12.34 -19.26 4.97
C MET A 1 -11.71 -20.55 5.48
N SER A 2 -12.05 -21.69 4.89
CA SER A 2 -11.54 -23.00 5.33
C SER A 2 -11.02 -23.80 4.14
N ASP A 3 -9.90 -24.48 4.32
CA ASP A 3 -9.33 -25.45 3.40
C ASP A 3 -9.28 -26.86 4.03
N THR A 4 -9.02 -27.88 3.20
CA THR A 4 -8.83 -29.28 3.62
C THR A 4 -7.40 -29.75 3.34
N GLY A 5 -6.43 -28.84 3.39
CA GLY A 5 -5.03 -29.09 3.07
C GLY A 5 -4.31 -29.88 4.17
N ILE A 6 -2.98 -29.90 4.09
CA ILE A 6 -2.12 -30.64 5.04
C ILE A 6 -2.15 -30.10 6.48
N GLY A 7 -2.74 -28.92 6.70
CA GLY A 7 -2.72 -28.21 7.97
C GLY A 7 -1.35 -27.58 8.30
N ILE A 8 -1.29 -26.83 9.38
CA ILE A 8 -0.12 -26.06 9.85
C ILE A 8 0.17 -26.50 11.29
N ASP A 9 1.45 -26.78 11.57
CA ASP A 9 1.89 -27.13 12.92
C ASP A 9 1.64 -25.98 13.90
N LEU A 10 1.31 -26.33 15.15
CA LEU A 10 0.98 -25.35 16.18
C LEU A 10 2.10 -24.32 16.40
N SER A 11 3.37 -24.73 16.30
CA SER A 11 4.50 -23.80 16.48
C SER A 11 4.61 -22.80 15.33
N GLN A 12 4.17 -23.19 14.12
CA GLN A 12 4.24 -22.36 12.93
C GLN A 12 3.03 -21.43 12.79
N GLN A 13 1.91 -21.72 13.44
CA GLN A 13 0.68 -20.91 13.37
C GLN A 13 0.84 -19.48 13.88
N VAL A 14 1.82 -19.19 14.74
CA VAL A 14 2.14 -17.82 15.18
C VAL A 14 2.99 -17.12 14.13
N ASP A 15 3.95 -17.84 13.55
CA ASP A 15 4.94 -17.28 12.64
C ASP A 15 4.38 -17.02 11.24
N ILE A 16 3.30 -17.69 10.82
CA ILE A 16 2.69 -17.49 9.48
C ILE A 16 2.23 -16.05 9.21
N PHE A 17 2.04 -15.25 10.26
CA PHE A 17 1.68 -13.85 10.14
C PHE A 17 2.90 -12.93 9.99
N GLY A 18 4.12 -13.44 10.07
CA GLY A 18 5.33 -12.65 9.82
C GLY A 18 5.50 -12.31 8.34
N GLN A 19 6.18 -11.19 8.07
CA GLN A 19 6.61 -10.83 6.72
C GLN A 19 7.48 -11.96 6.14
N PHE A 20 7.21 -12.34 4.89
CA PHE A 20 7.95 -13.36 4.13
C PHE A 20 7.94 -14.78 4.74
N GLN A 21 7.06 -15.07 5.69
CA GLN A 21 6.96 -16.39 6.29
C GLN A 21 6.18 -17.34 5.38
N GLN A 22 6.88 -18.31 4.80
CA GLN A 22 6.30 -19.41 4.02
C GLN A 22 6.40 -20.72 4.80
N VAL A 23 5.25 -21.35 5.06
CA VAL A 23 5.19 -22.68 5.69
C VAL A 23 5.62 -23.79 4.72
N GLN A 24 5.38 -23.60 3.43
CA GLN A 24 5.88 -24.44 2.34
C GLN A 24 6.10 -23.58 1.09
N ALA A 25 7.18 -23.86 0.37
CA ALA A 25 7.49 -23.27 -0.94
C ALA A 25 6.47 -23.74 -1.99
N ALA A 26 5.23 -23.24 -1.90
CA ALA A 26 4.31 -23.29 -3.03
C ALA A 26 4.76 -22.22 -4.02
N SER A 27 5.29 -22.66 -5.16
CA SER A 27 5.87 -21.83 -6.21
C SER A 27 5.10 -20.53 -6.47
N GLY A 28 5.66 -19.40 -6.06
CA GLY A 28 5.43 -18.11 -6.70
C GLY A 28 4.80 -16.97 -5.88
N SER A 29 4.41 -17.15 -4.63
CA SER A 29 3.89 -16.05 -3.80
C SER A 29 4.85 -15.69 -2.67
N ALA A 30 5.23 -14.41 -2.51
CA ALA A 30 6.28 -13.96 -1.57
C ALA A 30 5.97 -14.16 -0.06
N GLY A 31 4.91 -14.88 0.31
CA GLY A 31 4.48 -15.03 1.71
C GLY A 31 3.82 -13.76 2.30
N LEU A 32 3.57 -12.74 1.48
CA LEU A 32 3.03 -11.46 1.94
C LEU A 32 1.52 -11.45 2.16
N GLY A 33 0.76 -12.32 1.47
CA GLY A 33 -0.71 -12.23 1.47
C GLY A 33 -1.34 -12.30 2.86
N LEU A 34 -0.84 -13.16 3.74
CA LEU A 34 -1.39 -13.31 5.09
C LEU A 34 -0.95 -12.18 6.03
N PHE A 35 0.29 -11.70 5.88
CA PHE A 35 0.77 -10.50 6.56
C PHE A 35 -0.08 -9.28 6.20
N ILE A 36 -0.35 -9.08 4.92
CA ILE A 36 -1.21 -7.98 4.43
C ILE A 36 -2.62 -8.10 4.98
N ALA A 37 -3.21 -9.30 4.93
CA ALA A 37 -4.55 -9.53 5.48
C ALA A 37 -4.59 -9.18 6.99
N GLN A 38 -3.57 -9.55 7.75
CA GLN A 38 -3.46 -9.20 9.16
C GLN A 38 -3.37 -7.67 9.35
N ARG A 39 -2.57 -6.98 8.54
CA ARG A 39 -2.46 -5.51 8.60
C ARG A 39 -3.77 -4.82 8.30
N ILE A 40 -4.46 -5.21 7.23
CA ILE A 40 -5.75 -4.62 6.84
C ILE A 40 -6.76 -4.80 7.97
N VAL A 41 -6.91 -6.03 8.47
CA VAL A 41 -7.84 -6.32 9.57
C VAL A 41 -7.48 -5.53 10.83
N SER A 42 -6.19 -5.41 11.16
CA SER A 42 -5.72 -4.64 12.31
C SER A 42 -5.95 -3.14 12.16
N ALA A 43 -5.72 -2.58 10.97
CA ALA A 43 -5.99 -1.18 10.65
C ALA A 43 -7.49 -0.85 10.75
N MET A 44 -8.35 -1.82 10.47
CA MET A 44 -9.80 -1.73 10.70
C MET A 44 -10.21 -1.97 12.17
N GLY A 45 -9.24 -2.05 13.10
CA GLY A 45 -9.48 -2.30 14.52
C GLY A 45 -9.88 -3.74 14.84
N GLY A 46 -9.75 -4.65 13.89
CA GLY A 46 -10.14 -6.04 13.99
C GLY A 46 -9.01 -6.99 14.42
N SER A 47 -9.31 -8.28 14.38
CA SER A 47 -8.34 -9.36 14.64
C SER A 47 -8.48 -10.48 13.61
N LEU A 48 -7.35 -11.01 13.11
CA LEU A 48 -7.27 -12.17 12.23
C LEU A 48 -6.76 -13.39 13.02
N ASN A 49 -7.41 -14.54 12.86
CA ASN A 49 -7.16 -15.77 13.59
C ASN A 49 -6.98 -16.95 12.62
N VAL A 50 -6.22 -17.96 13.07
CA VAL A 50 -6.02 -19.22 12.38
C VAL A 50 -6.37 -20.38 13.32
N ALA A 51 -7.01 -21.40 12.79
CA ALA A 51 -7.20 -22.69 13.44
C ALA A 51 -6.80 -23.77 12.43
N SER A 52 -5.75 -24.54 12.75
CA SER A 52 -5.25 -25.58 11.87
C SER A 52 -4.88 -26.83 12.63
N VAL A 53 -5.09 -27.99 12.02
CA VAL A 53 -4.67 -29.29 12.52
C VAL A 53 -4.01 -30.06 11.37
N ILE A 54 -2.82 -30.62 11.63
CA ILE A 54 -2.09 -31.41 10.64
C ILE A 54 -3.00 -32.54 10.11
N GLY A 55 -3.11 -32.63 8.79
CA GLY A 55 -3.94 -33.60 8.06
C GLY A 55 -5.44 -33.30 8.01
N GLN A 56 -5.91 -32.19 8.60
CA GLN A 56 -7.33 -31.79 8.63
C GLN A 56 -7.59 -30.46 7.89
N GLY A 57 -6.55 -29.73 7.51
CA GLY A 57 -6.64 -28.44 6.85
C GLY A 57 -6.60 -27.25 7.81
N THR A 58 -6.81 -26.07 7.25
CA THR A 58 -6.68 -24.78 7.95
C THR A 58 -7.94 -23.93 7.77
N THR A 59 -8.33 -23.23 8.84
CA THR A 59 -9.38 -22.22 8.81
C THR A 59 -8.82 -20.88 9.26
N PHE A 60 -9.03 -19.85 8.44
CA PHE A 60 -8.76 -18.45 8.75
C PHE A 60 -10.06 -17.70 8.99
N SER A 61 -10.11 -16.89 10.04
CA SER A 61 -11.27 -16.07 10.40
C SER A 61 -10.83 -14.69 10.87
N PHE A 62 -11.65 -13.67 10.65
CA PHE A 62 -11.39 -12.33 11.17
C PHE A 62 -12.62 -11.74 11.84
N THR A 63 -12.41 -10.75 12.69
CA THR A 63 -13.45 -9.99 13.40
C THR A 63 -13.20 -8.52 13.20
N LEU A 64 -14.26 -7.75 12.91
CA LEU A 64 -14.21 -6.30 12.76
C LEU A 64 -15.22 -5.65 13.71
N PHE A 65 -14.89 -4.47 14.20
CA PHE A 65 -15.83 -3.64 14.96
C PHE A 65 -16.37 -2.55 14.04
N MET A 66 -17.69 -2.54 13.83
CA MET A 66 -18.35 -1.54 12.99
C MET A 66 -19.45 -0.83 13.77
N PRO A 67 -19.60 0.49 13.59
CA PRO A 67 -20.75 1.20 14.12
C PRO A 67 -22.03 0.68 13.45
N ILE A 68 -23.07 0.44 14.25
CA ILE A 68 -24.39 0.11 13.72
C ILE A 68 -25.00 1.40 13.19
N VAL A 69 -25.23 1.45 11.88
CA VAL A 69 -25.91 2.56 11.21
C VAL A 69 -27.33 2.12 10.87
N ASN A 70 -28.32 2.98 11.09
CA ASN A 70 -29.71 2.68 10.72
C ASN A 70 -29.83 2.63 9.19
N ALA A 71 -30.62 1.69 8.67
CA ALA A 71 -30.83 1.55 7.22
C ALA A 71 -31.43 2.81 6.55
N SER A 72 -32.07 3.70 7.32
CA SER A 72 -32.54 5.00 6.84
C SER A 72 -31.41 6.03 6.62
N ASP A 73 -30.24 5.82 7.22
CA ASP A 73 -29.03 6.64 7.03
C ASP A 73 -28.08 6.01 6.01
N SER A 74 -28.39 4.83 5.48
CA SER A 74 -27.60 4.24 4.40
C SER A 74 -27.88 4.98 3.10
N ALA A 75 -27.26 6.14 2.93
CA ALA A 75 -27.02 6.74 1.64
C ALA A 75 -25.97 5.91 0.89
N TRP A 76 -26.23 4.62 0.69
CA TRP A 76 -25.68 3.90 -0.46
C TRP A 76 -26.42 4.43 -1.70
N SER A 77 -26.28 5.74 -1.95
CA SER A 77 -26.28 6.22 -3.32
C SER A 77 -25.15 5.46 -3.98
N ALA A 78 -25.38 4.88 -5.16
CA ALA A 78 -24.27 4.44 -5.99
C ALA A 78 -23.31 5.62 -6.08
N ALA A 79 -22.27 5.61 -5.25
CA ALA A 79 -21.20 6.58 -5.37
C ALA A 79 -20.63 6.23 -6.74
N THR A 80 -20.96 7.03 -7.74
CA THR A 80 -20.02 7.29 -8.83
C THR A 80 -18.68 7.39 -8.15
N PRO A 81 -17.68 6.53 -8.49
CA PRO A 81 -16.38 6.55 -7.86
C PRO A 81 -16.00 8.00 -7.71
N GLN A 82 -16.00 8.48 -6.47
CA GLN A 82 -15.65 9.85 -6.21
C GLN A 82 -14.19 9.84 -6.61
N GLU A 83 -13.88 10.43 -7.77
CA GLU A 83 -12.50 10.66 -8.19
C GLU A 83 -11.82 11.17 -6.93
N VAL A 84 -10.92 10.35 -6.38
CA VAL A 84 -10.04 10.77 -5.31
C VAL A 84 -9.35 11.97 -5.92
N GLU A 85 -9.83 13.18 -5.58
CA GLU A 85 -9.26 14.38 -6.16
C GLU A 85 -7.77 14.29 -5.86
N ALA A 86 -6.98 14.29 -6.94
CA ALA A 86 -5.53 14.33 -6.91
C ALA A 86 -5.01 15.67 -6.34
N GLY A 87 -5.70 16.23 -5.34
CA GLY A 87 -5.48 17.49 -4.68
C GLY A 87 -4.91 17.35 -3.27
N VAL A 88 -4.50 16.16 -2.83
CA VAL A 88 -3.58 16.06 -1.70
C VAL A 88 -2.23 16.58 -2.19
N THR A 89 -2.00 17.89 -2.10
CA THR A 89 -0.71 18.48 -2.44
C THR A 89 0.21 18.32 -1.23
N LEU A 90 1.23 17.48 -1.34
CA LEU A 90 2.28 17.42 -0.33
C LEU A 90 3.12 18.69 -0.37
N PRO A 91 3.35 19.38 0.76
CA PRO A 91 4.21 20.54 0.81
C PRO A 91 5.61 20.23 0.28
N ARG A 92 6.12 21.03 -0.67
CA ARG A 92 7.45 20.84 -1.30
C ARG A 92 8.63 20.72 -0.32
N HIS A 93 8.50 21.26 0.90
CA HIS A 93 9.55 21.16 1.91
C HIS A 93 9.62 19.78 2.59
N LEU A 94 8.58 18.97 2.46
CA LEU A 94 8.54 17.58 2.93
C LEU A 94 9.05 16.59 1.87
N LEU A 95 9.28 17.05 0.64
CA LEU A 95 9.77 16.20 -0.44
C LEU A 95 11.28 15.93 -0.29
N PRO A 96 11.71 14.69 -0.53
CA PRO A 96 13.13 14.34 -0.60
C PRO A 96 13.76 15.01 -1.83
N ARG A 97 14.69 15.94 -1.58
CA ARG A 97 15.29 16.78 -2.64
C ARG A 97 16.28 16.06 -3.55
N ASN A 98 16.75 14.87 -3.14
CA ASN A 98 17.87 14.17 -3.76
C ASN A 98 17.49 12.79 -4.31
N ALA A 99 16.20 12.43 -4.37
CA ALA A 99 15.81 11.14 -4.92
C ALA A 99 16.17 11.09 -6.41
N MET A 100 16.94 10.08 -6.83
CA MET A 100 17.33 9.84 -8.22
C MET A 100 16.28 9.00 -8.97
N LEU A 101 15.00 9.19 -8.63
CA LEU A 101 13.90 8.51 -9.28
C LEU A 101 13.53 9.24 -10.58
N ASP A 102 13.51 8.51 -11.68
CA ASP A 102 12.99 9.03 -12.94
C ASP A 102 11.46 9.14 -12.93
N ASN A 103 10.90 9.88 -13.89
CA ASN A 103 9.45 10.07 -13.96
C ASN A 103 8.72 8.75 -14.22
N GLN A 104 9.35 7.79 -14.90
CA GLN A 104 8.75 6.50 -15.21
C GLN A 104 8.53 5.66 -13.94
N ALA A 105 9.52 5.59 -13.06
CA ALA A 105 9.42 4.90 -11.78
C ALA A 105 8.38 5.55 -10.86
N LEU A 106 8.28 6.87 -10.87
CA LEU A 106 7.27 7.63 -10.12
C LEU A 106 5.84 7.39 -10.66
N GLU A 107 5.67 7.33 -11.98
CA GLU A 107 4.37 7.01 -12.61
C GLU A 107 3.94 5.56 -12.30
N GLU A 108 4.87 4.62 -12.37
CA GLU A 108 4.62 3.22 -12.02
C GLU A 108 4.14 3.11 -10.57
N LEU A 109 4.87 3.72 -9.63
CA LEU A 109 4.53 3.71 -8.20
C LEU A 109 3.17 4.39 -7.92
N ALA A 110 2.89 5.52 -8.59
CA ALA A 110 1.60 6.21 -8.48
C ALA A 110 0.44 5.33 -8.96
N SER A 111 0.63 4.61 -10.06
CA SER A 111 -0.34 3.67 -10.61
C SER A 111 -0.58 2.48 -9.67
N LEU A 112 0.49 1.87 -9.14
CA LEU A 112 0.38 0.79 -8.16
C LEU A 112 -0.37 1.22 -6.89
N ALA A 113 -0.17 2.46 -6.43
CA ALA A 113 -0.88 3.01 -5.28
C ALA A 113 -2.37 3.23 -5.57
N LEU A 114 -2.73 3.80 -6.72
CA LEU A 114 -4.12 3.99 -7.14
C LEU A 114 -4.88 2.67 -7.27
N ASP A 115 -4.21 1.65 -7.82
CA ASP A 115 -4.78 0.31 -7.98
C ASP A 115 -4.80 -0.50 -6.66
N GLY A 116 -4.27 0.05 -5.56
CA GLY A 116 -4.20 -0.63 -4.26
C GLY A 116 -3.29 -1.87 -4.26
N ARG A 117 -2.31 -1.92 -5.18
CA ARG A 117 -1.40 -3.06 -5.38
C ARG A 117 -0.28 -3.08 -4.35
N LEU A 118 -0.65 -3.27 -3.08
CA LEU A 118 0.26 -3.15 -1.93
C LEU A 118 1.52 -4.02 -2.04
N THR A 119 1.37 -5.30 -2.43
CA THR A 119 2.52 -6.20 -2.63
C THR A 119 3.51 -5.67 -3.67
N ASP A 120 3.01 -5.05 -4.73
CA ASP A 120 3.86 -4.52 -5.79
C ASP A 120 4.56 -3.23 -5.35
N VAL A 121 3.90 -2.41 -4.51
CA VAL A 121 4.51 -1.25 -3.85
C VAL A 121 5.62 -1.69 -2.89
N GLU A 122 5.42 -2.74 -2.09
CA GLU A 122 6.45 -3.30 -1.20
C GLU A 122 7.65 -3.82 -2.02
N CYS A 123 7.41 -4.60 -3.08
CA CYS A 123 8.45 -5.06 -4.00
C CYS A 123 9.19 -3.89 -4.69
N TRP A 124 8.50 -2.78 -4.95
CA TRP A 124 9.11 -1.58 -5.52
C TRP A 124 10.07 -0.92 -4.51
N ILE A 125 9.66 -0.81 -3.25
CA ILE A 125 10.48 -0.27 -2.15
C ILE A 125 11.77 -1.08 -2.01
N GLU A 126 11.69 -2.40 -1.94
CA GLU A 126 12.85 -3.27 -1.77
C GLU A 126 13.90 -3.03 -2.86
N ARG A 127 13.45 -2.97 -4.12
CA ARG A 127 14.32 -2.79 -5.28
C ARG A 127 15.03 -1.43 -5.32
N HIS A 128 14.42 -0.39 -4.76
CA HIS A 128 14.96 0.98 -4.79
C HIS A 128 15.56 1.42 -3.44
N SER A 129 15.54 0.55 -2.43
CA SER A 129 16.06 0.83 -1.08
C SER A 129 17.59 0.81 -1.00
N ASP A 130 18.27 0.14 -1.93
CA ASP A 130 19.73 0.02 -1.97
C ASP A 130 20.44 1.33 -2.32
N GLU A 131 19.73 2.26 -2.98
CA GLU A 131 20.28 3.56 -3.37
C GLU A 131 20.16 4.57 -2.23
N VAL A 132 21.29 5.01 -1.68
CA VAL A 132 21.37 5.97 -0.57
C VAL A 132 20.61 7.28 -0.86
N GLU A 133 20.56 7.68 -2.13
CA GLU A 133 19.89 8.89 -2.59
C GLU A 133 18.36 8.78 -2.51
N ASN A 134 17.82 7.56 -2.61
CA ASN A 134 16.39 7.27 -2.52
C ASN A 134 15.93 6.99 -1.08
N ALA A 135 16.84 6.73 -0.14
CA ALA A 135 16.54 6.45 1.26
C ALA A 135 15.50 7.40 1.92
N PRO A 136 15.57 8.74 1.78
CA PRO A 136 14.56 9.62 2.38
C PRO A 136 13.19 9.51 1.69
N PHE A 137 13.14 9.18 0.39
CA PHE A 137 11.89 8.92 -0.31
C PHE A 137 11.27 7.61 0.13
N VAL A 138 12.08 6.55 0.17
CA VAL A 138 11.66 5.22 0.60
C VAL A 138 11.15 5.26 2.05
N ALA A 139 11.79 6.01 2.94
CA ALA A 139 11.32 6.14 4.33
C ALA A 139 9.92 6.77 4.43
N LEU A 140 9.65 7.84 3.66
CA LEU A 140 8.32 8.47 3.62
C LEU A 140 7.27 7.56 2.97
N LEU A 141 7.64 6.89 1.88
CA LEU A 141 6.80 5.93 1.20
C LEU A 141 6.43 4.77 2.12
N SER A 142 7.39 4.24 2.88
CA SER A 142 7.16 3.20 3.88
C SER A 142 6.22 3.67 5.00
N ASP A 143 6.37 4.89 5.53
CA ASP A 143 5.44 5.43 6.55
C ASP A 143 4.00 5.53 6.01
N LEU A 144 3.83 6.03 4.79
CA LEU A 144 2.51 6.13 4.15
C LEU A 144 1.91 4.75 3.87
N LEU A 145 2.71 3.82 3.37
CA LEU A 145 2.31 2.43 3.16
C LEU A 145 1.96 1.75 4.48
N GLU A 146 2.67 2.08 5.55
CA GLU A 146 2.41 1.51 6.86
C GLU A 146 1.03 1.88 7.39
N ARG A 147 0.58 3.09 7.05
CA ARG A 147 -0.73 3.66 7.38
C ARG A 147 -1.81 3.34 6.34
N LEU A 148 -1.47 2.60 5.28
CA LEU A 148 -2.34 2.32 4.13
C LEU A 148 -2.88 3.60 3.47
N ASP A 149 -2.09 4.67 3.46
CA ASP A 149 -2.44 5.98 2.91
C ASP A 149 -2.12 6.05 1.41
N PHE A 150 -2.86 5.29 0.60
CA PHE A 150 -2.69 5.25 -0.87
C PHE A 150 -2.82 6.63 -1.55
N PRO A 151 -3.78 7.51 -1.16
CA PRO A 151 -3.81 8.87 -1.68
C PRO A 151 -2.54 9.67 -1.36
N GLY A 152 -1.98 9.50 -0.15
CA GLY A 152 -0.72 10.10 0.24
C GLY A 152 0.48 9.59 -0.58
N ILE A 153 0.51 8.29 -0.90
CA ILE A 153 1.54 7.70 -1.77
C ILE A 153 1.46 8.30 -3.19
N HIS A 154 0.26 8.36 -3.76
CA HIS A 154 0.05 8.95 -5.08
C HIS A 154 0.48 10.43 -5.10
N ALA A 155 0.10 11.20 -4.07
CA ALA A 155 0.50 12.60 -3.90
C ALA A 155 2.03 12.76 -3.83
N LEU A 156 2.73 11.84 -3.16
CA LEU A 156 4.19 11.86 -3.04
C LEU A 156 4.86 11.71 -4.41
N CYS A 157 4.37 10.77 -5.22
CA CYS A 157 4.89 10.55 -6.58
C CYS A 157 4.70 11.78 -7.46
N VAL A 158 3.47 12.33 -7.52
CA VAL A 158 3.14 13.50 -8.35
C VAL A 158 3.96 14.72 -7.94
N ALA A 159 4.07 14.99 -6.64
CA ALA A 159 4.82 16.13 -6.13
C ALA A 159 6.34 15.99 -6.41
N GLN A 160 6.88 14.78 -6.41
CA GLN A 160 8.27 14.50 -6.79
C GLN A 160 8.50 14.72 -8.29
N GLN A 161 7.56 14.31 -9.16
CA GLN A 161 7.63 14.56 -10.61
C GLN A 161 7.64 16.06 -10.95
N GLU A 162 6.83 16.86 -10.27
CA GLU A 162 6.81 18.31 -10.44
C GLU A 162 8.11 18.98 -10.00
N TYR A 163 8.80 18.40 -9.01
CA TYR A 163 10.09 18.91 -8.53
C TYR A 163 11.24 18.52 -9.48
N SER A 164 11.19 17.33 -10.07
CA SER A 164 12.18 16.83 -11.03
C SER A 164 12.00 17.38 -12.45
N SER A 165 10.82 17.91 -12.80
CA SER A 165 10.60 18.60 -14.07
C SER A 165 11.40 19.91 -14.14
N PRO A 166 12.26 20.12 -15.17
CA PRO A 166 12.91 21.40 -15.36
C PRO A 166 11.85 22.47 -15.58
N LEU A 167 11.97 23.61 -14.86
CA LEU A 167 11.12 24.79 -14.97
C LEU A 167 10.56 24.94 -16.40
N ARG A 168 9.23 24.81 -16.58
CA ARG A 168 8.57 25.37 -17.75
C ARG A 168 8.82 26.87 -17.69
N ASP A 169 9.71 27.31 -18.57
CA ASP A 169 10.15 28.69 -18.74
C ASP A 169 8.92 29.61 -18.86
N ILE A 170 8.64 30.40 -17.81
CA ILE A 170 7.70 31.51 -17.88
C ILE A 170 8.46 32.67 -18.55
N ARG A 171 8.69 32.52 -19.85
CA ARG A 171 9.16 33.57 -20.75
C ARG A 171 8.50 33.36 -22.10
N ASP A 172 7.31 33.92 -22.28
CA ASP A 172 7.00 34.78 -23.44
C ASP A 172 5.54 35.29 -23.38
N GLN A 173 5.24 36.27 -22.53
CA GLN A 173 4.16 37.23 -22.77
C GLN A 173 4.62 38.61 -22.29
N GLY A 174 5.54 39.22 -23.05
CA GLY A 174 5.70 40.67 -23.04
C GLY A 174 4.49 41.33 -23.73
N PRO A 175 4.07 42.54 -23.31
CA PRO A 175 2.85 43.14 -23.80
C PRO A 175 3.03 43.55 -25.26
N ARG A 176 2.11 43.12 -26.15
CA ARG A 176 2.02 43.66 -27.51
C ARG A 176 1.57 45.13 -27.40
N GLN A 177 2.46 46.05 -27.74
CA GLN A 177 2.09 47.34 -28.33
C GLN A 177 2.20 47.21 -29.85
#